data_AF-A0A9P3ETP1-F1
#
_entry.id   AF-A0A9P3ETP1-F1
#
_cell.length_a   1.000
_cell.length_b   1.000
_cell.length_c   1.000
_cell.angle_alpha   90.00
_cell.angle_beta   90.00
_cell.angle_gamma   90.00
#
_symmetry.space_group_name_H-M   'P 1'
#
loop_
_entity.id
_entity.type
_entity.pdbx_description
1 polymer ?
#
loop_
_entity_poly.entity_id
_entity_poly.type
_entity_poly.pdbx_seq_one_letter_code
_entity_poly.pdbx_strand_id
1 'polypeptide(L)'
;MRDDYTEWERFSHPDPDEEDPPTVDEIQTLREFAESFGTANAIAAEDAARQLMSLVDEGRVVEKRQNNVVDKGERVSWLLWDAAIDMPRYQPAILKLIEAIRALPQLERTEEQIRTGCFEDRLETWRSLEAFDYIWSETYSRCWEMRYGPYPFYGWSDFHSANAFYAHYLAAYPPESPDLRELTVAFRLIVFALEQDPWTHAHQPPPQWQGDRYRDTGRPTDYMQMLNADVHAMVPFFEIAGHIIFGFVGKRDLSLLEKLKKSDSNLWHGDSLFSLERWEFWKMRLRWISEQDELVERTRADARKIVQLMQEIEQQNRDIRLGSQD
;
A
#
# COMPACT_ATOMS: atom_id res chain seq x y z
N MET A 1 -25.68 15.12 1.35
CA MET A 1 -24.95 16.01 2.28
C MET A 1 -23.64 15.31 2.54
N ARG A 2 -22.55 15.78 1.94
CA ARG A 2 -21.21 15.44 2.44
C ARG A 2 -21.04 16.35 3.64
N ASP A 3 -20.92 15.79 4.83
CA ASP A 3 -20.51 16.58 5.97
C ASP A 3 -19.12 17.14 5.67
N ASP A 4 -18.99 18.47 5.76
CA ASP A 4 -17.74 19.23 5.65
C ASP A 4 -16.87 18.98 6.89
N TYR A 5 -16.57 17.71 7.19
CA TYR A 5 -15.55 17.39 8.16
C TYR A 5 -14.18 17.77 7.58
N THR A 6 -13.32 18.42 8.36
CA THR A 6 -11.90 18.51 7.98
C THR A 6 -11.32 17.08 7.83
N GLU A 7 -10.33 16.86 6.96
CA GLU A 7 -9.83 15.50 6.66
C GLU A 7 -9.40 14.70 7.92
N TRP A 8 -9.04 15.39 9.01
CA TRP A 8 -8.65 14.79 10.30
C TRP A 8 -9.81 14.62 11.30
N GLU A 9 -10.94 15.29 11.13
CA GLU A 9 -12.07 15.24 12.08
C GLU A 9 -12.68 13.85 12.20
N ARG A 10 -12.61 13.05 11.13
CA ARG A 10 -13.07 11.65 11.14
C ARG A 10 -12.37 10.79 12.19
N PHE A 11 -11.08 11.03 12.45
CA PHE A 11 -10.33 10.28 13.48
C PHE A 11 -10.73 10.72 14.89
N SER A 12 -11.28 11.94 15.02
CA SER A 12 -11.75 12.48 16.30
C SER A 12 -13.16 11.98 16.67
N HIS A 13 -13.80 11.20 15.80
CA HIS A 13 -15.14 10.64 15.97
C HIS A 13 -15.12 9.13 15.71
N PRO A 14 -14.51 8.34 16.63
CA PRO A 14 -14.42 6.89 16.50
C PRO A 14 -15.81 6.24 16.49
N ASP A 15 -15.86 5.01 15.95
CA ASP A 15 -17.09 4.20 15.98
C ASP A 15 -17.47 3.94 17.44
N PRO A 16 -18.75 4.07 17.84
CA PRO A 16 -19.19 3.74 19.20
C PRO A 16 -18.79 2.33 19.68
N ASP A 17 -18.52 1.39 18.77
CA ASP A 17 -18.09 0.02 19.09
C ASP A 17 -16.55 -0.15 19.18
N GLU A 18 -15.75 0.91 18.94
CA GLU A 18 -14.29 0.86 19.02
C GLU A 18 -13.81 0.81 20.48
N GLU A 19 -13.14 -0.28 20.87
CA GLU A 19 -12.76 -0.54 22.26
C GLU A 19 -11.61 0.36 22.76
N ASP A 20 -10.65 0.70 21.88
CA ASP A 20 -9.49 1.54 22.19
C ASP A 20 -9.19 2.57 21.09
N PRO A 21 -10.05 3.59 20.92
CA PRO A 21 -9.88 4.57 19.84
C PRO A 21 -8.72 5.52 20.08
N PRO A 22 -8.08 6.04 19.01
CA PRO A 22 -7.00 7.01 19.11
C PRO A 22 -7.35 8.21 19.99
N THR A 23 -6.40 8.65 20.81
CA THR A 23 -6.57 9.84 21.63
C THR A 23 -6.43 11.12 20.81
N VAL A 24 -7.02 12.21 21.30
CA VAL A 24 -6.93 13.53 20.63
C VAL A 24 -5.47 13.97 20.46
N ASP A 25 -4.62 13.69 21.44
CA ASP A 25 -3.20 14.03 21.39
C ASP A 25 -2.44 13.20 20.34
N GLU A 26 -2.79 11.91 20.18
CA GLU A 26 -2.21 11.06 19.12
C GLU A 26 -2.58 11.56 17.73
N ILE A 27 -3.86 11.91 17.52
CA ILE A 27 -4.36 12.45 16.24
C ILE A 27 -3.69 13.79 15.94
N GLN A 28 -3.60 14.68 16.93
CA GLN A 28 -2.98 16.00 16.76
C GLN A 28 -1.49 15.89 16.48
N THR A 29 -0.77 14.99 17.17
CA THR A 29 0.66 14.73 16.93
C THR A 29 0.89 14.25 15.51
N LEU A 30 0.10 13.26 15.05
CA LEU A 30 0.21 12.74 13.69
C LEU A 30 -0.10 13.83 12.65
N ARG A 31 -1.17 14.61 12.88
CA ARG A 31 -1.55 15.72 12.01
C ARG A 31 -0.46 16.76 11.87
N GLU A 32 0.05 17.29 12.99
CA GLU A 32 1.06 18.34 12.99
C GLU A 32 2.34 17.87 12.29
N PHE A 33 2.75 16.63 12.56
CA PHE A 33 3.90 16.04 11.88
C PHE A 33 3.66 15.88 10.37
N ALA A 34 2.53 15.30 9.96
CA ALA A 34 2.21 15.05 8.57
C ALA A 34 2.03 16.33 7.74
N GLU A 35 1.35 17.34 8.29
CA GLU A 35 1.11 18.63 7.62
C GLU A 35 2.37 19.50 7.53
N SER A 36 3.30 19.38 8.49
CA SER A 36 4.56 20.13 8.49
C SER A 36 5.71 19.40 7.80
N PHE A 37 5.54 18.14 7.41
CA PHE A 37 6.58 17.30 6.83
C PHE A 37 7.21 17.93 5.58
N GLY A 38 8.55 18.00 5.56
CA GLY A 38 9.32 18.61 4.46
C GLY A 38 9.33 20.15 4.45
N THR A 39 8.74 20.80 5.45
CA THR A 39 8.79 22.26 5.62
C THR A 39 9.87 22.70 6.61
N ALA A 40 10.20 24.00 6.63
CA ALA A 40 11.17 24.56 7.58
C ALA A 40 10.72 24.46 9.06
N ASN A 41 9.42 24.27 9.30
CA ASN A 41 8.83 24.15 10.64
C ASN A 41 8.48 22.70 11.00
N ALA A 42 9.00 21.71 10.25
CA ALA A 42 8.71 20.31 10.50
C ALA A 42 9.15 19.89 11.91
N ILE A 43 8.25 19.23 12.64
CA ILE A 43 8.60 18.52 13.88
C ILE A 43 9.57 17.39 13.50
N ALA A 44 10.62 17.19 14.30
CA ALA A 44 11.52 16.07 14.07
C ALA A 44 10.76 14.75 14.21
N ALA A 45 10.98 13.81 13.30
CA ALA A 45 10.27 12.52 13.31
C ALA A 45 10.46 11.77 14.64
N GLU A 46 11.63 11.89 15.27
CA GLU A 46 11.91 11.32 16.58
C GLU A 46 11.04 11.95 17.68
N ASP A 47 10.86 13.26 17.68
CA ASP A 47 10.04 13.96 18.67
C ASP A 47 8.56 13.60 18.50
N ALA A 48 8.08 13.55 17.25
CA ALA A 48 6.72 13.10 16.95
C ALA A 48 6.51 11.64 17.35
N ALA A 49 7.48 10.75 17.11
CA ALA A 49 7.42 9.36 17.53
C ALA A 49 7.38 9.21 19.06
N ARG A 50 8.19 9.98 19.80
CA ARG A 50 8.18 9.98 21.27
C ARG A 50 6.84 10.46 21.82
N GLN A 51 6.30 11.54 21.27
CA GLN A 51 4.98 12.07 21.67
C GLN A 51 3.88 11.05 21.39
N LEU A 52 3.84 10.51 20.16
CA LEU A 52 2.82 9.55 19.74
C LEU A 52 2.86 8.25 20.58
N MET A 53 4.06 7.75 20.90
CA MET A 53 4.25 6.51 21.64
C MET A 53 4.41 6.70 23.17
N SER A 54 4.20 7.91 23.69
CA SER A 54 4.31 8.18 25.12
C SER A 54 3.27 7.39 25.91
N LEU A 55 3.68 6.77 27.02
CA LEU A 55 2.81 6.01 27.92
C LEU A 55 2.42 6.80 29.17
N VAL A 56 2.89 8.06 29.29
CA VAL A 56 2.76 8.88 30.51
C VAL A 56 1.31 9.02 30.96
N ASP A 57 0.39 9.18 30.03
CA ASP A 57 -1.04 9.38 30.33
C ASP A 57 -1.86 8.09 30.33
N GLU A 58 -1.32 6.97 29.85
CA GLU A 58 -2.04 5.69 29.75
C GLU A 58 -2.49 5.17 31.14
N GLY A 59 -1.66 5.40 32.18
CA GLY A 59 -1.96 4.95 33.55
C GLY A 59 -3.15 5.64 34.22
N ARG A 60 -3.51 6.86 33.79
CA ARG A 60 -4.68 7.60 34.31
C ARG A 60 -5.99 7.16 33.66
N VAL A 61 -5.90 6.56 32.48
CA VAL A 61 -7.05 6.10 31.69
C VAL A 61 -7.56 4.74 32.19
N VAL A 62 -6.67 3.90 32.75
CA VAL A 62 -6.99 2.56 33.31
C VAL A 62 -7.99 2.60 34.47
N GLU A 63 -8.01 3.67 35.30
CA GLU A 63 -9.01 3.78 36.38
C GLU A 63 -10.44 4.05 35.86
N LYS A 64 -10.58 4.58 34.63
CA LYS A 64 -11.88 4.86 34.01
C LYS A 64 -12.33 3.77 33.04
N ARG A 65 -11.39 3.09 32.38
CA ARG A 65 -11.68 1.98 31.46
C ARG A 65 -11.64 0.68 32.26
N GLN A 66 -12.81 0.17 32.64
CA GLN A 66 -12.92 -1.18 33.20
C GLN A 66 -12.52 -2.19 32.12
N ASN A 67 -11.23 -2.55 32.03
CA ASN A 67 -10.63 -3.79 31.51
C ASN A 67 -9.19 -3.55 31.03
N ASN A 68 -8.42 -4.64 30.88
CA ASN A 68 -7.04 -4.74 30.35
C ASN A 68 -6.86 -4.28 28.87
N VAL A 69 -7.58 -3.25 28.42
CA VAL A 69 -7.89 -2.92 27.01
C VAL A 69 -6.90 -1.97 26.35
N VAL A 70 -5.93 -1.41 27.08
CA VAL A 70 -4.94 -0.50 26.45
C VAL A 70 -3.94 -1.31 25.63
N ASP A 71 -4.03 -1.18 24.31
CA ASP A 71 -3.00 -1.65 23.37
C ASP A 71 -2.50 -0.47 22.54
N LYS A 72 -1.50 0.23 23.09
CA LYS A 72 -0.88 1.39 22.44
C LYS A 72 -0.35 1.05 21.05
N GLY A 73 0.26 -0.13 20.91
CA GLY A 73 0.83 -0.59 19.65
C GLY A 73 -0.24 -0.76 18.58
N GLU A 74 -1.34 -1.45 18.90
CA GLU A 74 -2.45 -1.66 17.98
C GLU A 74 -3.16 -0.35 17.63
N ARG A 75 -3.50 0.47 18.63
CA ARG A 75 -4.18 1.77 18.44
C ARG A 75 -3.40 2.72 17.54
N VAL A 76 -2.10 2.89 17.79
CA VAL A 76 -1.24 3.73 16.94
C VAL A 76 -1.08 3.11 15.55
N SER A 77 -1.01 1.78 15.45
CA SER A 77 -0.89 1.10 14.16
C SER A 77 -2.10 1.31 13.26
N TRP A 78 -3.31 1.21 13.80
CA TRP A 78 -4.54 1.53 13.07
C TRP A 78 -4.59 2.99 12.64
N LEU A 79 -4.28 3.93 13.54
CA LEU A 79 -4.23 5.35 13.21
C LEU A 79 -3.27 5.65 12.03
N LEU A 80 -2.07 5.05 12.05
CA LEU A 80 -1.09 5.21 10.96
C LEU A 80 -1.59 4.58 9.66
N TRP A 81 -2.25 3.43 9.72
CA TRP A 81 -2.82 2.76 8.55
C TRP A 81 -3.96 3.58 7.94
N ASP A 82 -4.97 3.97 8.72
CA ASP A 82 -6.11 4.75 8.25
C ASP A 82 -5.65 6.09 7.63
N ALA A 83 -4.70 6.77 8.29
CA ALA A 83 -4.13 7.99 7.74
C ALA A 83 -3.40 7.77 6.41
N ALA A 84 -2.68 6.66 6.27
CA ALA A 84 -1.98 6.32 5.05
C ALA A 84 -2.93 5.97 3.90
N ILE A 85 -4.04 5.29 4.20
CA ILE A 85 -5.02 4.86 3.20
C ILE A 85 -5.86 6.04 2.71
N ASP A 86 -6.37 6.85 3.63
CA ASP A 86 -7.34 7.89 3.26
C ASP A 86 -6.70 9.21 2.85
N MET A 87 -5.46 9.45 3.26
CA MET A 87 -4.71 10.64 2.88
C MET A 87 -3.37 10.26 2.22
N PRO A 88 -3.38 9.74 0.97
CA PRO A 88 -2.17 9.28 0.29
C PRO A 88 -1.04 10.31 0.23
N ARG A 89 -1.37 11.61 0.21
CA ARG A 89 -0.38 12.69 0.21
C ARG A 89 0.52 12.72 1.45
N TYR A 90 0.08 12.14 2.57
CA TYR A 90 0.85 12.06 3.82
C TYR A 90 1.63 10.75 3.98
N GLN A 91 1.54 9.80 3.04
CA GLN A 91 2.25 8.52 3.12
C GLN A 91 3.77 8.65 3.31
N PRO A 92 4.50 9.58 2.66
CA PRO A 92 5.92 9.78 2.92
C PRO A 92 6.22 10.17 4.36
N ALA A 93 5.38 11.03 4.96
CA ALA A 93 5.52 11.41 6.35
C ALA A 93 5.24 10.21 7.26
N ILE A 94 4.14 9.49 7.02
CA ILE A 94 3.74 8.32 7.83
C ILE A 94 4.83 7.24 7.81
N LEU A 95 5.42 6.94 6.64
CA LEU A 95 6.57 6.04 6.53
C LEU A 95 7.74 6.51 7.40
N LYS A 96 8.05 7.81 7.36
CA LYS A 96 9.13 8.37 8.18
C LYS A 96 8.85 8.28 9.68
N LEU A 97 7.58 8.39 10.07
CA LEU A 97 7.16 8.25 11.46
C LEU A 97 7.25 6.80 11.94
N ILE A 98 6.87 5.83 11.10
CA ILE A 98 7.01 4.39 11.38
C ILE A 98 8.48 4.03 11.65
N GLU A 99 9.42 4.56 10.84
CA GLU A 99 10.85 4.41 11.11
C GLU A 99 11.25 4.96 12.47
N ALA A 100 10.81 6.20 12.76
CA ALA A 100 11.21 6.90 13.96
C ALA A 100 10.70 6.16 15.22
N ILE A 101 9.48 5.61 15.17
CA ILE A 101 8.92 4.76 16.23
C ILE A 101 9.78 3.51 16.43
N ARG A 102 10.08 2.78 15.34
CA ARG A 102 10.93 1.56 15.39
C ARG A 102 12.34 1.84 15.89
N ALA A 103 12.84 3.06 15.68
CA ALA A 103 14.15 3.50 16.10
C ALA A 103 14.20 4.00 17.56
N LEU A 104 13.05 4.13 18.25
CA LEU A 104 13.05 4.59 19.64
C LEU A 104 13.87 3.62 20.51
N PRO A 105 14.74 4.14 21.41
CA PRO A 105 15.48 3.28 22.32
C PRO A 105 14.57 2.65 23.38
N GLN A 106 13.56 3.39 23.83
CA GLN A 106 12.57 2.99 24.83
C GLN A 106 11.34 3.89 24.74
N LEU A 107 10.21 3.41 25.28
CA LEU A 107 8.99 4.21 25.39
C LEU A 107 8.99 5.03 26.69
N GLU A 108 8.54 6.28 26.60
CA GLU A 108 8.47 7.19 27.74
C GLU A 108 7.39 6.71 28.73
N ARG A 109 7.79 6.56 30.00
CA ARG A 109 6.96 6.03 31.10
C ARG A 109 7.14 6.89 32.34
N THR A 110 6.12 6.92 33.20
CA THR A 110 6.23 7.55 34.52
C THR A 110 7.09 6.70 35.46
N GLU A 111 7.65 7.32 36.50
CA GLU A 111 8.40 6.61 37.55
C GLU A 111 7.57 5.50 38.21
N GLU A 112 6.26 5.72 38.36
CA GLU A 112 5.34 4.74 38.91
C GLU A 112 5.19 3.52 38.00
N GLN A 113 4.98 3.74 36.70
CA GLN A 113 4.88 2.65 35.71
C GLN A 113 6.15 1.81 35.67
N ILE A 114 7.32 2.45 35.74
CA ILE A 114 8.61 1.77 35.80
C ILE A 114 8.71 0.94 37.10
N ARG A 115 8.37 1.54 38.24
CA ARG A 115 8.43 0.88 39.55
C ARG A 115 7.51 -0.34 39.64
N THR A 116 6.34 -0.30 39.03
CA THR A 116 5.37 -1.41 39.06
C THR A 116 5.59 -2.44 37.96
N GLY A 117 6.53 -2.21 37.03
CA GLY A 117 6.70 -3.06 35.84
C GLY A 117 5.48 -3.01 34.91
N CYS A 118 4.75 -1.90 34.89
CA CYS A 118 3.56 -1.74 34.06
C CYS A 118 3.96 -1.78 32.58
N PHE A 119 3.24 -2.58 31.79
CA PHE A 119 3.43 -2.80 30.34
C PHE A 119 4.73 -3.48 29.92
N GLU A 120 5.57 -3.95 30.85
CA GLU A 120 6.91 -4.48 30.54
C GLU A 120 6.90 -5.61 29.50
N ASP A 121 5.83 -6.41 29.48
CA ASP A 121 5.60 -7.50 28.53
C ASP A 121 5.18 -7.05 27.11
N ARG A 122 4.78 -5.78 26.93
CA ARG A 122 4.27 -5.22 25.68
C ARG A 122 5.15 -4.14 25.05
N LEU A 123 6.13 -3.61 25.78
CA LEU A 123 6.94 -2.48 25.28
C LEU A 123 7.65 -2.80 23.97
N GLU A 124 8.18 -4.02 23.84
CA GLU A 124 8.89 -4.42 22.63
C GLU A 124 7.94 -4.56 21.44
N THR A 125 6.77 -5.17 21.63
CA THR A 125 5.78 -5.38 20.57
C THR A 125 5.17 -4.05 20.11
N TRP A 126 4.94 -3.11 21.04
CA TRP A 126 4.48 -1.76 20.71
C TRP A 126 5.53 -0.96 19.95
N ARG A 127 6.79 -1.05 20.36
CA ARG A 127 7.91 -0.33 19.72
C ARG A 127 8.27 -0.88 18.35
N SER A 128 8.22 -2.21 18.18
CA SER A 128 8.49 -2.84 16.88
C SER A 128 7.38 -2.58 15.85
N LEU A 129 6.21 -2.10 16.32
CA LEU A 129 5.00 -1.96 15.52
C LEU A 129 4.60 -3.30 14.87
N GLU A 130 4.67 -4.40 15.63
CA GLU A 130 4.27 -5.73 15.13
C GLU A 130 2.80 -5.73 14.66
N ALA A 131 1.93 -5.03 15.39
CA ALA A 131 0.53 -4.86 15.01
C ALA A 131 0.39 -4.17 13.64
N PHE A 132 1.21 -3.16 13.34
CA PHE A 132 1.19 -2.48 12.04
C PHE A 132 1.49 -3.42 10.89
N ASP A 133 2.50 -4.29 11.03
CA ASP A 133 2.86 -5.24 9.96
C ASP A 133 1.73 -6.26 9.72
N TYR A 134 1.06 -6.69 10.80
CA TYR A 134 -0.11 -7.56 10.71
C TYR A 134 -1.30 -6.87 10.04
N ILE A 135 -1.69 -5.69 10.54
CA ILE A 135 -2.78 -4.85 10.02
C ILE A 135 -2.54 -4.60 8.53
N TRP A 136 -1.35 -4.12 8.16
CA TRP A 136 -1.01 -3.82 6.78
C TRP A 136 -1.12 -5.06 5.89
N SER A 137 -0.60 -6.20 6.35
CA SER A 137 -0.63 -7.44 5.59
C SER A 137 -2.05 -7.96 5.35
N GLU A 138 -2.88 -7.96 6.39
CA GLU A 138 -4.25 -8.45 6.32
C GLU A 138 -5.12 -7.53 5.46
N THR A 139 -5.10 -6.23 5.75
CA THR A 139 -5.89 -5.23 5.04
C THR A 139 -5.48 -5.12 3.57
N TYR A 140 -4.19 -5.19 3.24
CA TYR A 140 -3.75 -5.24 1.85
C TYR A 140 -4.27 -6.49 1.13
N SER A 141 -4.27 -7.65 1.81
CA SER A 141 -4.82 -8.88 1.23
C SER A 141 -6.31 -8.74 0.95
N ARG A 142 -7.06 -8.10 1.86
CA ARG A 142 -8.47 -7.75 1.67
C ARG A 142 -8.67 -6.77 0.50
N CYS A 143 -7.86 -5.72 0.40
CA CYS A 143 -7.89 -4.78 -0.72
C CYS A 143 -7.65 -5.51 -2.05
N TRP A 144 -6.66 -6.41 -2.08
CA TRP A 144 -6.38 -7.24 -3.24
C TRP A 144 -7.60 -8.10 -3.61
N GLU A 145 -8.19 -8.83 -2.67
CA GLU A 145 -9.36 -9.68 -2.93
C GLU A 145 -10.59 -8.89 -3.41
N MET A 146 -10.81 -7.71 -2.84
CA MET A 146 -11.99 -6.87 -3.10
C MET A 146 -11.80 -5.85 -4.23
N ARG A 147 -10.63 -5.81 -4.90
CA ARG A 147 -10.31 -4.82 -5.93
C ARG A 147 -11.25 -4.80 -7.14
N TYR A 148 -12.08 -5.83 -7.33
CA TYR A 148 -13.09 -5.90 -8.40
C TYR A 148 -14.54 -5.96 -7.87
N GLY A 149 -14.74 -5.77 -6.57
CA GLY A 149 -16.04 -5.89 -5.93
C GLY A 149 -17.05 -4.81 -6.38
N PRO A 150 -18.36 -5.09 -6.31
CA PRO A 150 -19.43 -4.19 -6.75
C PRO A 150 -19.65 -2.98 -5.82
N TYR A 151 -18.91 -2.87 -4.72
CA TYR A 151 -19.02 -1.79 -3.75
C TYR A 151 -17.93 -0.74 -3.98
N PRO A 152 -18.23 0.39 -4.64
CA PRO A 152 -17.28 1.48 -4.87
C PRO A 152 -16.88 2.23 -3.58
N PHE A 153 -17.34 1.80 -2.41
CA PHE A 153 -17.18 2.53 -1.14
C PHE A 153 -16.04 2.05 -0.24
N TYR A 154 -15.44 0.88 -0.47
CA TYR A 154 -14.39 0.34 0.42
C TYR A 154 -13.24 -0.43 -0.28
N GLY A 155 -13.25 -0.56 -1.62
CA GLY A 155 -12.32 -1.47 -2.30
C GLY A 155 -11.28 -0.81 -3.19
N TRP A 156 -11.69 0.18 -3.99
CA TRP A 156 -10.84 0.68 -5.09
C TRP A 156 -9.89 1.78 -4.64
N SER A 157 -10.38 2.75 -3.87
CA SER A 157 -9.56 3.82 -3.28
C SER A 157 -8.45 3.22 -2.42
N ASP A 158 -8.82 2.31 -1.53
CA ASP A 158 -7.92 1.77 -0.52
C ASP A 158 -6.87 0.89 -1.17
N PHE A 159 -7.26 0.14 -2.21
CA PHE A 159 -6.32 -0.59 -3.04
C PHE A 159 -5.33 0.35 -3.73
N HIS A 160 -5.78 1.46 -4.31
CA HIS A 160 -4.89 2.45 -4.95
C HIS A 160 -3.93 3.08 -3.94
N SER A 161 -4.45 3.52 -2.80
CA SER A 161 -3.67 4.11 -1.71
C SER A 161 -2.65 3.13 -1.15
N ALA A 162 -3.01 1.87 -0.93
CA ALA A 162 -2.09 0.87 -0.40
C ALA A 162 -0.95 0.56 -1.38
N ASN A 163 -1.22 0.54 -2.69
CA ASN A 163 -0.17 0.40 -3.70
C ASN A 163 0.74 1.65 -3.77
N ALA A 164 0.18 2.85 -3.56
CA ALA A 164 0.98 4.07 -3.44
C ALA A 164 1.93 4.03 -2.24
N PHE A 165 1.46 3.51 -1.09
CA PHE A 165 2.30 3.36 0.10
C PHE A 165 3.46 2.38 -0.17
N TYR A 166 3.19 1.26 -0.84
CA TYR A 166 4.26 0.34 -1.26
C TYR A 166 5.24 0.95 -2.25
N ALA A 167 4.77 1.80 -3.16
CA ALA A 167 5.66 2.52 -4.07
C ALA A 167 6.55 3.52 -3.31
N HIS A 168 5.99 4.26 -2.34
CA HIS A 168 6.78 5.13 -1.47
C HIS A 168 7.78 4.36 -0.61
N TYR A 169 7.40 3.19 -0.08
CA TYR A 169 8.31 2.32 0.65
C TYR A 169 9.48 1.89 -0.22
N LEU A 170 9.23 1.44 -1.46
CA LEU A 170 10.29 1.09 -2.40
C LEU A 170 11.22 2.26 -2.69
N ALA A 171 10.69 3.47 -2.84
CA ALA A 171 11.50 4.67 -3.06
C ALA A 171 12.34 5.07 -1.86
N ALA A 172 11.81 4.92 -0.65
CA ALA A 172 12.54 5.21 0.60
C ALA A 172 13.61 4.14 0.91
N TYR A 173 13.34 2.87 0.58
CA TYR A 173 14.25 1.75 0.81
C TYR A 173 14.43 0.93 -0.48
N PRO A 174 15.22 1.44 -1.45
CA PRO A 174 15.51 0.68 -2.65
C PRO A 174 16.14 -0.68 -2.28
N PRO A 175 15.50 -1.81 -2.64
CA PRO A 175 16.02 -3.11 -2.24
C PRO A 175 17.38 -3.39 -2.88
N GLU A 176 18.29 -3.94 -2.09
CA GLU A 176 19.53 -4.53 -2.61
C GLU A 176 19.30 -5.96 -3.14
N SER A 177 18.29 -6.64 -2.60
CA SER A 177 17.92 -8.01 -2.95
C SER A 177 16.63 -8.05 -3.77
N PRO A 178 16.53 -8.92 -4.80
CA PRO A 178 15.30 -9.08 -5.56
C PRO A 178 14.13 -9.61 -4.73
N ASP A 179 14.36 -10.22 -3.57
CA ASP A 179 13.35 -10.95 -2.79
C ASP A 179 12.54 -10.12 -1.81
N LEU A 180 12.60 -8.79 -1.92
CA LEU A 180 11.83 -7.90 -1.08
C LEU A 180 10.31 -8.05 -1.34
N ARG A 181 9.51 -8.07 -0.27
CA ARG A 181 8.06 -8.24 -0.31
C ARG A 181 7.38 -7.17 -1.15
N GLU A 182 7.75 -5.91 -0.96
CA GLU A 182 7.16 -4.75 -1.63
C GLU A 182 7.42 -4.79 -3.14
N LEU A 183 8.62 -5.23 -3.54
CA LEU A 183 8.98 -5.44 -4.94
C LEU A 183 8.15 -6.59 -5.53
N THR A 184 7.91 -7.65 -4.75
CA THR A 184 7.01 -8.75 -5.14
C THR A 184 5.58 -8.28 -5.36
N VAL A 185 5.08 -7.36 -4.51
CA VAL A 185 3.75 -6.76 -4.67
C VAL A 185 3.65 -5.99 -5.99
N ALA A 186 4.63 -5.13 -6.29
CA ALA A 186 4.68 -4.38 -7.55
C ALA A 186 4.64 -5.31 -8.77
N PHE A 187 5.52 -6.32 -8.81
CA PHE A 187 5.55 -7.28 -9.92
C PHE A 187 4.28 -8.10 -10.01
N ARG A 188 3.69 -8.52 -8.89
CA ARG A 188 2.43 -9.27 -8.89
C ARG A 188 1.33 -8.47 -9.56
N LEU A 189 1.18 -7.18 -9.21
CA LEU A 189 0.19 -6.32 -9.84
C LEU A 189 0.43 -6.16 -11.34
N ILE A 190 1.66 -5.80 -11.74
CA ILE A 190 2.02 -5.55 -13.14
C ILE A 190 1.82 -6.82 -14.00
N VAL A 191 2.30 -7.98 -13.52
CA VAL A 191 2.17 -9.26 -14.22
C VAL A 191 0.70 -9.65 -14.38
N PHE A 192 -0.10 -9.52 -13.33
CA PHE A 192 -1.52 -9.87 -13.40
C PHE A 192 -2.32 -8.94 -14.31
N ALA A 193 -1.99 -7.64 -14.34
CA ALA A 193 -2.66 -6.66 -15.17
C ALA A 193 -2.28 -6.74 -16.66
N LEU A 194 -1.00 -6.97 -16.96
CA LEU A 194 -0.47 -6.82 -18.32
C LEU A 194 -0.25 -8.15 -19.04
N GLU A 195 0.04 -9.22 -18.32
CA GLU A 195 0.39 -10.51 -18.92
C GLU A 195 -0.76 -11.51 -18.93
N GLN A 196 -1.95 -11.09 -18.50
CA GLN A 196 -3.14 -11.93 -18.56
C GLN A 196 -4.30 -11.27 -19.30
N ASP A 197 -5.09 -12.08 -20.00
CA ASP A 197 -6.35 -11.71 -20.66
C ASP A 197 -7.51 -12.66 -20.29
N PRO A 198 -7.92 -12.72 -19.01
CA PRO A 198 -8.93 -13.68 -18.57
C PRO A 198 -10.27 -13.57 -19.32
N TRP A 199 -10.56 -12.44 -19.97
CA TRP A 199 -11.77 -12.20 -20.75
C TRP A 199 -11.80 -12.89 -22.12
N THR A 200 -10.67 -13.24 -22.74
CA THR A 200 -10.64 -13.91 -24.06
C THR A 200 -10.97 -15.40 -23.94
N HIS A 201 -10.82 -15.99 -22.74
CA HIS A 201 -11.02 -17.42 -22.47
C HIS A 201 -12.28 -17.72 -21.64
N ALA A 202 -13.12 -16.71 -21.37
CA ALA A 202 -14.39 -16.84 -20.69
C ALA A 202 -15.46 -17.50 -21.61
N HIS A 203 -15.28 -18.78 -21.92
CA HIS A 203 -16.24 -19.62 -22.67
C HIS A 203 -17.16 -20.46 -21.78
N GLN A 204 -17.21 -20.21 -20.47
CA GLN A 204 -18.06 -21.01 -19.58
C GLN A 204 -19.50 -20.48 -19.51
N PRO A 205 -20.52 -21.37 -19.51
CA PRO A 205 -21.93 -21.00 -19.46
C PRO A 205 -22.28 -20.29 -18.13
N PRO A 206 -23.40 -19.53 -18.10
CA PRO A 206 -23.77 -18.73 -16.94
C PRO A 206 -23.98 -19.61 -15.68
N PRO A 207 -23.78 -19.04 -14.47
CA PRO A 207 -23.92 -19.73 -13.20
C PRO A 207 -25.25 -20.45 -13.04
N GLN A 208 -25.17 -21.62 -12.42
CA GLN A 208 -26.26 -22.18 -11.66
C GLN A 208 -25.82 -22.30 -10.20
N TRP A 209 -26.69 -21.90 -9.28
CA TRP A 209 -26.51 -22.10 -7.85
C TRP A 209 -26.31 -23.60 -7.54
N GLN A 210 -25.21 -23.95 -6.87
CA GLN A 210 -25.00 -25.27 -6.24
C GLN A 210 -24.65 -25.07 -4.76
N GLY A 211 -25.67 -24.84 -3.93
CA GLY A 211 -25.53 -24.72 -2.47
C GLY A 211 -24.74 -23.49 -2.00
N ASP A 212 -23.92 -23.64 -0.97
CA ASP A 212 -23.28 -22.55 -0.20
C ASP A 212 -21.94 -22.03 -0.78
N ARG A 213 -21.55 -22.42 -1.99
CA ARG A 213 -20.29 -21.97 -2.61
C ARG A 213 -20.58 -20.95 -3.71
N TYR A 214 -20.17 -19.70 -3.48
CA TYR A 214 -20.08 -18.70 -4.53
C TYR A 214 -18.97 -19.09 -5.51
N ARG A 215 -19.33 -19.46 -6.74
CA ARG A 215 -18.39 -19.59 -7.86
C ARG A 215 -18.48 -18.31 -8.68
N ASP A 216 -17.34 -17.69 -8.94
CA ASP A 216 -17.20 -16.45 -9.72
C ASP A 216 -17.75 -16.63 -11.15
N THR A 217 -18.57 -15.67 -11.59
CA THR A 217 -19.49 -15.79 -12.73
C THR A 217 -19.58 -14.55 -13.61
N GLY A 218 -18.53 -13.73 -13.62
CA GLY A 218 -18.46 -12.57 -14.48
C GLY A 218 -18.67 -12.91 -15.97
N ARG A 219 -19.32 -12.01 -16.72
CA ARG A 219 -19.26 -12.02 -18.18
C ARG A 219 -17.82 -11.69 -18.63
N PRO A 220 -17.39 -12.09 -19.83
CA PRO A 220 -16.10 -11.64 -20.41
C PRO A 220 -15.88 -10.13 -20.32
N THR A 221 -16.94 -9.34 -20.51
CA THR A 221 -16.93 -7.86 -20.36
C THR A 221 -16.63 -7.38 -18.94
N ASP A 222 -17.02 -8.15 -17.92
CA ASP A 222 -16.77 -7.83 -16.50
C ASP A 222 -15.29 -8.07 -16.16
N TYR A 223 -14.64 -9.01 -16.86
CA TYR A 223 -13.22 -9.30 -16.70
C TYR A 223 -12.31 -8.24 -17.34
N MET A 224 -12.69 -7.61 -18.45
CA MET A 224 -11.87 -6.52 -19.03
C MET A 224 -11.93 -5.24 -18.17
N GLN A 225 -13.08 -4.96 -17.55
CA GLN A 225 -13.24 -3.82 -16.64
C GLN A 225 -12.39 -3.92 -15.37
N MET A 226 -11.86 -5.10 -15.03
CA MET A 226 -10.86 -5.28 -13.96
C MET A 226 -9.61 -4.42 -14.18
N LEU A 227 -9.24 -4.17 -15.45
CA LEU A 227 -8.15 -3.26 -15.79
C LEU A 227 -8.38 -1.84 -15.30
N ASN A 228 -9.64 -1.42 -15.09
CA ASN A 228 -9.92 -0.11 -14.50
C ASN A 228 -9.32 -0.02 -13.09
N ALA A 229 -9.43 -1.06 -12.28
CA ALA A 229 -8.83 -1.07 -10.94
C ALA A 229 -7.31 -1.24 -11.00
N ASP A 230 -6.82 -2.21 -11.77
CA ASP A 230 -5.41 -2.60 -11.76
C ASP A 230 -4.50 -1.53 -12.37
N VAL A 231 -4.88 -0.93 -13.50
CA VAL A 231 -4.06 0.10 -14.17
C VAL A 231 -3.91 1.33 -13.26
N HIS A 232 -4.98 1.75 -12.58
CA HIS A 232 -4.92 2.85 -11.61
C HIS A 232 -3.98 2.51 -10.44
N ALA A 233 -4.05 1.28 -9.92
CA ALA A 233 -3.18 0.82 -8.85
C ALA A 233 -1.70 0.72 -9.27
N MET A 234 -1.41 0.56 -10.57
CA MET A 234 -0.04 0.51 -11.09
C MET A 234 0.62 1.88 -11.18
N VAL A 235 -0.15 2.96 -11.35
CA VAL A 235 0.38 4.30 -11.58
C VAL A 235 1.43 4.71 -10.54
N PRO A 236 1.18 4.59 -9.21
CA PRO A 236 2.16 4.97 -8.20
C PRO A 236 3.49 4.20 -8.31
N PHE A 237 3.47 2.92 -8.67
CA PHE A 237 4.70 2.14 -8.83
C PHE A 237 5.60 2.68 -9.93
N PHE A 238 5.03 3.14 -11.05
CA PHE A 238 5.83 3.71 -12.13
C PHE A 238 6.23 5.16 -11.84
N GLU A 239 5.36 5.96 -11.24
CA GLU A 239 5.65 7.35 -10.89
C GLU A 239 6.72 7.49 -9.81
N ILE A 240 6.63 6.68 -8.76
CA ILE A 240 7.45 6.84 -7.56
C ILE A 240 8.65 5.88 -7.61
N ALA A 241 8.41 4.62 -7.95
CA ALA A 241 9.40 3.53 -7.84
C ALA A 241 9.82 2.94 -9.20
N GLY A 242 9.44 3.56 -10.32
CA GLY A 242 9.60 2.93 -11.64
C GLY A 242 11.06 2.69 -12.01
N HIS A 243 11.95 3.63 -11.66
CA HIS A 243 13.39 3.50 -11.85
C HIS A 243 14.00 2.35 -11.02
N ILE A 244 13.48 2.11 -9.81
CA ILE A 244 13.89 1.01 -8.93
C ILE A 244 13.46 -0.31 -9.55
N ILE A 245 12.17 -0.43 -9.93
CA ILE A 245 11.63 -1.61 -10.59
C ILE A 245 12.48 -1.93 -11.83
N PHE A 246 12.74 -0.94 -12.70
CA PHE A 246 13.57 -1.11 -13.88
C PHE A 246 15.02 -1.51 -13.58
N GLY A 247 15.57 -1.08 -12.45
CA GLY A 247 16.90 -1.48 -11.97
C GLY A 247 17.05 -2.99 -11.70
N PHE A 248 15.95 -3.73 -11.66
CA PHE A 248 15.91 -5.19 -11.52
C PHE A 248 15.83 -5.96 -12.85
N VAL A 249 15.87 -5.28 -13.99
CA VAL A 249 16.03 -5.95 -15.29
C VAL A 249 17.28 -6.84 -15.28
N GLY A 250 17.09 -8.12 -15.61
CA GLY A 250 18.11 -9.16 -15.61
C GLY A 250 18.43 -9.75 -14.22
N LYS A 251 17.82 -9.26 -13.14
CA LYS A 251 18.11 -9.67 -11.76
C LYS A 251 16.95 -10.41 -11.08
N ARG A 252 15.71 -10.09 -11.43
CA ARG A 252 14.51 -10.63 -10.78
C ARG A 252 13.95 -11.83 -11.52
N ASP A 253 13.89 -12.98 -10.84
CA ASP A 253 13.13 -14.15 -11.30
C ASP A 253 11.64 -13.99 -10.96
N LEU A 254 10.77 -14.15 -11.95
CA LEU A 254 9.31 -14.10 -11.82
C LEU A 254 8.66 -15.49 -11.95
N SER A 255 9.43 -16.58 -11.89
CA SER A 255 8.94 -17.97 -12.02
C SER A 255 7.82 -18.33 -11.05
N LEU A 256 7.81 -17.77 -9.83
CA LEU A 256 6.71 -17.95 -8.89
C LEU A 256 5.42 -17.29 -9.41
N LEU A 257 5.51 -16.08 -9.97
CA LEU A 257 4.35 -15.39 -10.54
C LEU A 257 3.85 -16.09 -11.81
N GLU A 258 4.76 -16.63 -12.63
CA GLU A 258 4.40 -17.48 -13.77
C GLU A 258 3.48 -18.64 -13.37
N LYS A 259 3.83 -19.35 -12.28
CA LYS A 259 3.05 -20.47 -11.76
C LYS A 259 1.67 -20.07 -11.24
N LEU A 260 1.50 -18.80 -10.85
CA LEU A 260 0.24 -18.27 -10.33
C LEU A 260 -0.69 -17.74 -11.43
N LYS A 261 -0.18 -17.53 -12.66
CA LYS A 261 -1.01 -17.14 -13.80
C LYS A 261 -1.92 -18.29 -14.23
N LYS A 262 -3.10 -17.96 -14.75
CA LYS A 262 -3.95 -18.96 -15.42
C LYS A 262 -3.27 -19.33 -16.74
N SER A 263 -2.97 -20.62 -16.94
CA SER A 263 -2.25 -21.12 -18.13
C SER A 263 -2.91 -20.67 -19.43
N ASP A 264 -4.24 -20.69 -19.44
CA ASP A 264 -5.01 -20.50 -20.65
C ASP A 264 -5.17 -19.02 -21.00
N SER A 265 -4.82 -18.09 -20.11
CA SER A 265 -4.92 -16.65 -20.34
C SER A 265 -3.56 -15.95 -20.19
N ASN A 266 -2.45 -16.67 -20.37
CA ASN A 266 -1.11 -16.08 -20.27
C ASN A 266 -0.68 -15.53 -21.62
N LEU A 267 -0.48 -14.21 -21.69
CA LEU A 267 -0.04 -13.50 -22.90
C LEU A 267 1.50 -13.46 -23.05
N TRP A 268 2.24 -13.70 -21.97
CA TRP A 268 3.71 -13.68 -22.00
C TRP A 268 4.26 -15.09 -22.24
N HIS A 269 5.04 -15.24 -23.31
CA HIS A 269 5.64 -16.52 -23.72
C HIS A 269 7.17 -16.53 -23.69
N GLY A 270 7.79 -15.45 -23.22
CA GLY A 270 9.24 -15.37 -23.04
C GLY A 270 9.70 -15.98 -21.71
N ASP A 271 10.96 -15.72 -21.35
CA ASP A 271 11.55 -16.22 -20.10
C ASP A 271 10.85 -15.66 -18.86
N SER A 272 10.88 -16.45 -17.78
CA SER A 272 10.50 -16.09 -16.41
C SER A 272 11.33 -14.96 -15.81
N LEU A 273 12.54 -14.70 -16.31
CA LEU A 273 13.36 -13.57 -15.86
C LEU A 273 12.74 -12.22 -16.28
N PHE A 274 12.78 -11.23 -15.39
CA PHE A 274 12.40 -9.86 -15.74
C PHE A 274 13.42 -9.24 -16.70
N SER A 275 13.07 -9.14 -17.98
CA SER A 275 13.98 -8.72 -19.06
C SER A 275 13.53 -7.41 -19.74
N LEU A 276 14.41 -6.83 -20.57
CA LEU A 276 14.05 -5.69 -21.42
C LEU A 276 12.93 -6.05 -22.41
N GLU A 277 12.94 -7.27 -22.95
CA GLU A 277 11.87 -7.75 -23.83
C GLU A 277 10.52 -7.77 -23.11
N ARG A 278 10.52 -8.19 -21.84
CA ARG A 278 9.32 -8.21 -21.00
C ARG A 278 8.82 -6.81 -20.67
N TRP A 279 9.75 -5.89 -20.42
CA TRP A 279 9.45 -4.46 -20.24
C TRP A 279 8.83 -3.83 -21.51
N GLU A 280 9.36 -4.14 -22.70
CA GLU A 280 8.76 -3.72 -23.97
C GLU A 280 7.37 -4.33 -24.18
N PHE A 281 7.20 -5.61 -23.83
CA PHE A 281 5.90 -6.27 -23.85
C PHE A 281 4.88 -5.55 -22.97
N TRP A 282 5.26 -5.15 -21.75
CA TRP A 282 4.39 -4.35 -20.88
C TRP A 282 4.00 -3.01 -21.49
N LYS A 283 4.94 -2.28 -22.12
CA LYS A 283 4.61 -1.03 -22.85
C LYS A 283 3.64 -1.29 -24.00
N MET A 284 3.83 -2.38 -24.76
CA MET A 284 2.90 -2.77 -25.83
C MET A 284 1.50 -3.04 -25.28
N ARG A 285 1.39 -3.76 -24.17
CA ARG A 285 0.10 -4.05 -23.50
C ARG A 285 -0.59 -2.79 -23.02
N LEU A 286 0.14 -1.86 -22.39
CA LEU A 286 -0.41 -0.58 -21.95
C LEU A 286 -0.90 0.28 -23.13
N ARG A 287 -0.19 0.28 -24.27
CA ARG A 287 -0.69 0.95 -25.49
C ARG A 287 -2.00 0.36 -25.95
N TRP A 288 -2.09 -0.97 -26.03
CA TRP A 288 -3.35 -1.67 -26.35
C TRP A 288 -4.47 -1.29 -25.37
N ILE A 289 -4.21 -1.29 -24.05
CA ILE A 289 -5.19 -0.87 -23.02
C ILE A 289 -5.69 0.54 -23.31
N SER A 290 -4.81 1.46 -23.70
CA SER A 290 -5.18 2.85 -23.98
C SER A 290 -6.07 3.04 -25.21
N GLU A 291 -6.21 2.01 -26.04
CA GLU A 291 -7.02 1.99 -27.26
C GLU A 291 -8.37 1.28 -27.07
N GLN A 292 -8.64 0.65 -25.91
CA GLN A 292 -9.87 -0.10 -25.67
C GLN A 292 -11.02 0.84 -25.25
N ASP A 293 -11.98 1.07 -26.14
CA ASP A 293 -13.13 1.97 -25.91
C ASP A 293 -14.09 1.51 -24.80
N GLU A 294 -14.04 0.24 -24.40
CA GLU A 294 -14.84 -0.31 -23.31
C GLU A 294 -14.27 0.01 -21.91
N LEU A 295 -13.04 0.50 -21.83
CA LEU A 295 -12.42 0.98 -20.59
C LEU A 295 -12.74 2.46 -20.36
N VAL A 296 -12.77 2.88 -19.09
CA VAL A 296 -13.06 4.29 -18.78
C VAL A 296 -11.90 5.18 -19.21
N GLU A 297 -12.20 6.43 -19.62
CA GLU A 297 -11.18 7.34 -20.15
C GLU A 297 -9.99 7.53 -19.19
N ARG A 298 -10.26 7.57 -17.88
CA ARG A 298 -9.22 7.68 -16.87
C ARG A 298 -8.22 6.53 -16.97
N THR A 299 -8.68 5.30 -17.15
CA THR A 299 -7.83 4.10 -17.28
C THR A 299 -6.97 4.17 -18.53
N ARG A 300 -7.55 4.63 -19.65
CA ARG A 300 -6.81 4.83 -20.90
C ARG A 300 -5.74 5.91 -20.77
N ALA A 301 -6.07 7.02 -20.09
CA ALA A 301 -5.13 8.10 -19.80
C ALA A 301 -3.97 7.62 -18.91
N ASP A 302 -4.26 6.86 -17.86
CA ASP A 302 -3.25 6.31 -16.97
C ASP A 302 -2.35 5.28 -17.68
N ALA A 303 -2.91 4.46 -18.58
CA ALA A 303 -2.10 3.57 -19.40
C ALA A 303 -1.11 4.35 -20.30
N ARG A 304 -1.54 5.45 -20.93
CA ARG A 304 -0.65 6.34 -21.71
C ARG A 304 0.43 6.98 -20.83
N LYS A 305 0.04 7.45 -19.65
CA LYS A 305 0.94 8.03 -18.65
C LYS A 305 2.02 7.04 -18.23
N ILE A 306 1.65 5.79 -17.92
CA ILE A 306 2.62 4.75 -17.57
C ILE A 306 3.61 4.51 -18.71
N VAL A 307 3.13 4.43 -19.97
CA VAL A 307 4.03 4.27 -21.13
C VAL A 307 5.04 5.42 -21.22
N GLN A 308 4.61 6.66 -20.99
CA GLN A 308 5.51 7.83 -20.98
C GLN A 308 6.56 7.71 -19.87
N LEU A 309 6.13 7.40 -18.63
CA LEU A 309 7.05 7.20 -17.50
C LEU A 309 8.08 6.12 -17.79
N MET A 310 7.66 4.98 -18.36
CA MET A 310 8.57 3.90 -18.73
C MET A 310 9.62 4.35 -19.77
N GLN A 311 9.24 5.18 -20.73
CA GLN A 311 10.17 5.75 -21.73
C GLN A 311 11.15 6.74 -21.09
N GLU A 312 10.69 7.57 -20.15
CA GLU A 312 11.56 8.50 -19.41
C GLU A 312 12.59 7.75 -18.57
N ILE A 313 12.17 6.68 -17.88
CA ILE A 313 13.05 5.82 -17.07
C ILE A 313 14.14 5.18 -17.95
N GLU A 314 13.78 4.68 -19.13
CA GLU A 314 14.75 4.14 -20.09
C GLU A 314 15.76 5.18 -20.54
N GLN A 315 15.30 6.40 -20.85
CA GLN A 315 16.16 7.48 -21.31
C GLN A 315 17.13 7.91 -20.20
N GLN A 316 16.63 8.12 -18.99
CA GLN A 316 17.46 8.47 -17.82
C GLN A 316 18.54 7.41 -17.57
N ASN A 317 18.21 6.12 -17.64
CA ASN A 317 19.20 5.05 -17.46
C ASN A 317 20.26 5.03 -18.58
N ARG A 318 19.89 5.35 -19.82
CA ARG A 318 20.86 5.49 -20.92
C ARG A 318 21.81 6.66 -20.67
N ASP A 319 21.28 7.80 -20.26
CA ASP A 319 22.06 9.01 -20.01
C ASP A 319 23.06 8.80 -18.86
N ILE A 320 22.66 8.14 -17.77
CA ILE A 320 23.55 7.78 -16.66
C ILE A 320 24.70 6.88 -17.12
N ARG A 321 24.41 5.89 -17.98
CA ARG A 321 25.43 4.96 -18.48
C ARG A 321 26.43 5.64 -19.42
N LEU A 322 25.98 6.58 -20.23
CA LEU A 322 26.85 7.35 -21.13
C LEU A 322 27.69 8.38 -20.36
N GLY A 323 27.10 9.07 -19.38
CA GLY A 323 27.82 10.04 -18.55
C GLY A 323 28.79 9.43 -17.52
N SER A 324 28.72 8.11 -17.28
CA SER A 324 29.68 7.38 -16.43
C SER A 324 30.89 6.84 -17.20
N GLN A 325 30.97 7.12 -18.51
CA GLN A 325 32.07 6.70 -19.40
C GLN A 325 33.04 7.84 -19.75
N ASP A 326 32.76 9.06 -19.29
CA ASP A 326 33.66 10.23 -19.31
C ASP A 326 34.32 10.42 -17.94
#